data_AF-A0AAV1Q179-F1
#
_entry.id   AF-A0AAV1Q179-F1
#
_cell.length_a   1.000
_cell.length_b   1.000
_cell.length_c   1.000
_cell.angle_alpha   90.00
_cell.angle_beta   90.00
_cell.angle_gamma   90.00
#
_symmetry.space_group_name_H-M   'P 1'
#
loop_
_entity.id
_entity.type
_entity.pdbx_description
1 polymer ?
#
loop_
_entity_poly.entity_id
_entity_poly.type
_entity_poly.pdbx_seq_one_letter_code
_entity_poly.pdbx_strand_id
1 'polypeptide(L)'
;MTSPSTQTGGEKPQVVSNLAPSAGKANASPTHADNIPQWAQDMMSEIKKGNVEIMKYREETKTEIARCKEEIEKEEKRRKPKWKNGLRVWRRLVKPSLSCYAGSLITNMETRLKEMEKEMLKLKGWREDLEARSQRNNIRVVGVREGAQAGKKPSDFMSGLLKEKLGLAVTPTLDRAHLFTAFVVRCHYYTDKRDPHIHTQEVNSKRVAFREARSLCRPARGSDMGCNTW
;
A
#
# COMPACT_ATOMS: atom_id res chain seq x y z
N MET A 1 -9.39 11.93 -27.72
CA MET A 1 -8.60 12.24 -28.93
C MET A 1 -9.10 11.36 -30.05
N THR A 2 -9.50 12.02 -31.12
CA THR A 2 -10.28 11.54 -32.27
C THR A 2 -9.47 10.61 -33.17
N SER A 3 -10.09 9.56 -33.70
CA SER A 3 -9.55 8.76 -34.81
C SER A 3 -10.54 8.80 -35.97
N PRO A 4 -10.10 9.07 -37.22
CA PRO A 4 -10.97 8.95 -38.38
C PRO A 4 -10.82 7.60 -39.09
N SER A 5 -12.01 7.11 -39.43
CA SER A 5 -12.44 6.08 -40.37
C SER A 5 -11.79 6.11 -41.75
N THR A 6 -11.61 4.92 -42.34
CA THR A 6 -11.70 4.72 -43.80
C THR A 6 -12.58 3.50 -44.09
N GLN A 7 -13.76 3.78 -44.64
CA GLN A 7 -14.63 2.82 -45.32
C GLN A 7 -14.19 2.69 -46.79
N THR A 8 -14.29 1.50 -47.36
CA THR A 8 -14.77 1.31 -48.74
C THR A 8 -15.38 -0.09 -48.86
N GLY A 9 -16.70 -0.12 -49.00
CA GLY A 9 -17.48 -1.31 -49.29
C GLY A 9 -17.37 -1.72 -50.76
N GLY A 10 -17.56 -3.01 -51.02
CA GLY A 10 -17.71 -3.56 -52.35
C GLY A 10 -19.18 -3.66 -52.76
N GLU A 11 -19.42 -3.78 -54.06
CA GLU A 11 -20.63 -4.42 -54.59
C GLU A 11 -20.36 -5.04 -55.96
N LYS A 12 -21.02 -6.19 -56.17
CA LYS A 12 -20.90 -7.14 -57.29
C LYS A 12 -21.87 -6.78 -58.44
N PRO A 13 -21.72 -7.39 -59.64
CA PRO A 13 -22.34 -6.95 -60.88
C PRO A 13 -23.76 -7.52 -61.10
N GLN A 14 -24.59 -6.77 -61.81
CA GLN A 14 -25.85 -7.25 -62.39
C GLN A 14 -25.71 -7.57 -63.89
N VAL A 15 -26.31 -8.69 -64.28
CA VAL A 15 -26.55 -9.19 -65.64
C VAL A 15 -28.05 -9.15 -65.88
N VAL A 16 -28.54 -8.57 -67.00
CA VAL A 16 -29.76 -8.95 -67.77
C VAL A 16 -29.65 -8.21 -69.13
N SER A 17 -29.30 -8.88 -70.24
CA SER A 17 -30.16 -9.52 -71.28
C SER A 17 -30.55 -8.62 -72.46
N ASN A 18 -30.37 -9.21 -73.65
CA ASN A 18 -30.54 -8.70 -75.02
C ASN A 18 -31.99 -8.31 -75.43
N LEU A 19 -32.13 -7.46 -76.46
CA LEU A 19 -32.99 -7.66 -77.66
C LEU A 19 -32.76 -6.53 -78.70
N ALA A 20 -32.75 -6.92 -79.98
CA ALA A 20 -32.26 -6.20 -81.17
C ALA A 20 -33.35 -5.36 -81.91
N PRO A 21 -33.23 -5.02 -83.21
CA PRO A 21 -32.43 -3.95 -83.84
C PRO A 21 -33.30 -2.95 -84.64
N SER A 22 -32.83 -1.71 -84.88
CA SER A 22 -33.44 -0.83 -85.89
C SER A 22 -32.42 -0.40 -86.93
N ALA A 23 -32.75 -0.77 -88.17
CA ALA A 23 -31.98 -0.57 -89.39
C ALA A 23 -31.91 0.91 -89.79
N GLY A 24 -30.70 1.42 -89.99
CA GLY A 24 -30.41 2.60 -90.81
C GLY A 24 -29.46 2.19 -91.92
N LYS A 25 -29.98 2.08 -93.16
CA LYS A 25 -29.23 1.64 -94.33
C LYS A 25 -28.12 2.64 -94.69
N ALA A 26 -26.98 2.06 -95.02
CA ALA A 26 -25.76 2.69 -95.51
C ALA A 26 -25.95 3.36 -96.88
N ASN A 27 -25.17 4.42 -97.11
CA ASN A 27 -24.61 4.73 -98.42
C ASN A 27 -23.09 4.81 -98.26
N ALA A 28 -22.40 3.72 -98.60
CA ALA A 28 -21.00 3.73 -98.98
C ALA A 28 -20.73 2.49 -99.85
N SER A 29 -20.15 2.75 -101.02
CA SER A 29 -19.94 1.84 -102.15
C SER A 29 -19.16 0.55 -101.82
N PRO A 30 -19.34 -0.52 -102.61
CA PRO A 30 -18.77 -1.83 -102.34
C PRO A 30 -17.41 -1.97 -103.01
N THR A 31 -16.33 -1.98 -102.23
CA THR A 31 -15.07 -2.66 -102.63
C THR A 31 -14.19 -2.89 -101.40
N HIS A 32 -13.70 -4.12 -101.26
CA HIS A 32 -12.54 -4.53 -100.44
C HIS A 32 -12.79 -5.21 -99.07
N ALA A 33 -13.77 -6.11 -98.96
CA ALA A 33 -13.62 -7.30 -98.11
C ALA A 33 -13.06 -8.38 -99.05
N ASP A 34 -11.83 -8.88 -98.90
CA ASP A 34 -11.64 -10.26 -98.41
C ASP A 34 -10.16 -10.62 -98.15
N ASN A 35 -9.32 -9.68 -97.71
CA ASN A 35 -8.01 -10.05 -97.17
C ASN A 35 -7.67 -9.21 -95.96
N ILE A 36 -7.80 -9.80 -94.76
CA ILE A 36 -7.22 -9.23 -93.53
C ILE A 36 -5.73 -9.06 -93.81
N PRO A 37 -5.19 -7.83 -93.75
CA PRO A 37 -3.79 -7.59 -94.04
C PRO A 37 -2.89 -8.43 -93.15
N GLN A 38 -1.77 -8.94 -93.69
CA GLN A 38 -0.85 -9.81 -92.96
C GLN A 38 -0.42 -9.22 -91.61
N TRP A 39 -0.18 -7.91 -91.55
CA TRP A 39 0.20 -7.20 -90.31
C TRP A 39 -0.85 -7.35 -89.19
N ALA A 40 -2.14 -7.41 -89.54
CA ALA A 40 -3.22 -7.57 -88.58
C ALA A 40 -3.34 -9.03 -88.10
N GLN A 41 -3.07 -10.01 -88.99
CA GLN A 41 -3.00 -11.42 -88.60
C GLN A 41 -1.82 -11.69 -87.66
N ASP A 42 -0.65 -11.14 -87.98
CA ASP A 42 0.56 -11.25 -87.15
C ASP A 42 0.35 -10.60 -85.77
N MET A 43 -0.25 -9.41 -85.72
CA MET A 43 -0.58 -8.72 -84.47
C MET A 43 -1.59 -9.50 -83.62
N MET A 44 -2.63 -10.09 -84.23
CA MET A 44 -3.58 -10.95 -83.51
C MET A 44 -2.91 -12.22 -82.96
N SER A 45 -1.96 -12.79 -83.71
CA SER A 45 -1.17 -13.94 -83.26
C SER A 45 -0.30 -13.58 -82.06
N GLU A 46 0.37 -12.42 -82.08
CA GLU A 46 1.15 -11.92 -80.94
C GLU A 46 0.29 -11.62 -79.71
N ILE A 47 -0.88 -10.98 -79.89
CA ILE A 47 -1.84 -10.75 -78.80
C ILE A 47 -2.30 -12.09 -78.21
N LYS A 48 -2.61 -13.07 -79.06
CA LYS A 48 -3.03 -14.40 -78.62
C LYS A 48 -1.92 -15.10 -77.83
N LYS A 49 -0.67 -15.00 -78.28
CA LYS A 49 0.50 -15.53 -77.57
C LYS A 49 0.69 -14.84 -76.22
N GLY A 50 0.65 -13.51 -76.17
CA GLY A 50 0.75 -12.73 -74.93
C GLY A 50 -0.35 -13.09 -73.92
N ASN A 51 -1.59 -13.29 -74.38
CA ASN A 51 -2.69 -13.72 -73.51
C ASN A 51 -2.46 -15.11 -72.91
N VAL A 52 -1.89 -16.05 -73.68
CA VAL A 52 -1.52 -17.39 -73.17
C VAL A 52 -0.43 -17.28 -72.11
N GLU A 53 0.58 -16.45 -72.32
CA GLU A 53 1.65 -16.22 -71.35
C GLU A 53 1.13 -15.54 -70.07
N ILE A 54 0.29 -14.50 -70.19
CA ILE A 54 -0.37 -13.85 -69.04
C ILE A 54 -1.20 -14.86 -68.24
N MET A 55 -1.94 -15.73 -68.93
CA MET A 55 -2.71 -16.79 -68.27
C MET A 55 -1.82 -17.76 -67.52
N LYS A 56 -0.71 -18.20 -68.12
CA LYS A 56 0.26 -19.07 -67.47
C LYS A 56 0.81 -18.45 -66.19
N TYR A 57 1.30 -17.20 -66.26
CA TYR A 57 1.80 -16.48 -65.08
C TYR A 57 0.72 -16.29 -64.01
N ARG A 58 -0.53 -16.03 -64.42
CA ARG A 58 -1.64 -15.87 -63.48
C ARG A 58 -1.93 -17.15 -62.72
N GLU A 59 -1.93 -18.30 -63.40
CA GLU A 59 -2.16 -19.59 -62.74
C GLU A 59 -0.97 -19.99 -61.87
N GLU A 60 0.27 -19.80 -62.33
CA GLU A 60 1.48 -20.00 -61.51
C GLU A 60 1.43 -19.16 -60.23
N THR A 61 1.16 -17.87 -60.34
CA THR A 61 1.02 -16.95 -59.19
C THR A 61 -0.09 -17.40 -58.23
N LYS A 62 -1.24 -17.85 -58.75
CA LYS A 62 -2.33 -18.37 -57.92
C LYS A 62 -1.91 -19.62 -57.15
N THR A 63 -1.20 -20.56 -57.80
CA THR A 63 -0.74 -21.78 -57.15
C THR A 63 0.29 -21.49 -56.06
N GLU A 64 1.18 -20.51 -56.29
CA GLU A 64 2.20 -20.12 -55.32
C GLU A 64 1.59 -19.40 -54.12
N ILE A 65 0.61 -18.51 -54.35
CA ILE A 65 -0.19 -17.91 -53.28
C ILE A 65 -0.93 -18.98 -52.45
N ALA A 66 -1.51 -19.99 -53.11
CA ALA A 66 -2.21 -21.08 -52.41
C ALA A 66 -1.24 -21.88 -51.52
N ARG A 67 -0.04 -22.19 -52.04
CA ARG A 67 1.01 -22.88 -51.29
C ARG A 67 1.47 -22.08 -50.07
N CYS A 68 1.76 -20.80 -50.25
CA CYS A 68 2.16 -19.90 -49.16
C CYS A 68 1.08 -19.81 -48.07
N LYS A 69 -0.21 -19.76 -48.45
CA LYS A 69 -1.32 -19.75 -47.49
C LYS A 69 -1.37 -21.02 -46.65
N GLU A 70 -1.21 -22.18 -47.28
CA GLU A 70 -1.21 -23.47 -46.58
C GLU A 70 -0.02 -23.59 -45.61
N GLU A 71 1.15 -23.12 -46.01
CA GLU A 71 2.35 -23.13 -45.18
C GLU A 71 2.21 -22.21 -43.94
N ILE A 72 1.65 -21.02 -44.13
CA ILE A 72 1.33 -20.10 -43.02
C ILE A 72 0.33 -20.75 -42.06
N GLU A 73 -0.71 -21.42 -42.57
CA GLU A 73 -1.70 -22.09 -41.72
C GLU A 73 -1.08 -23.25 -40.93
N LYS A 74 -0.19 -24.03 -41.55
CA LYS A 74 0.56 -25.10 -40.88
C LYS A 74 1.44 -24.54 -39.76
N GLU A 75 2.17 -23.46 -40.02
CA GLU A 75 3.00 -22.82 -39.00
C GLU A 75 2.18 -22.21 -37.86
N GLU A 76 1.02 -21.63 -38.16
CA GLU A 76 0.13 -21.11 -37.12
C GLU A 76 -0.41 -22.26 -36.24
N LYS A 77 -0.82 -23.38 -36.85
CA LYS A 77 -1.25 -24.60 -36.15
C LYS A 77 -0.12 -25.19 -35.31
N ARG A 78 1.14 -25.09 -35.73
CA ARG A 78 2.30 -25.57 -34.99
C ARG A 78 2.69 -24.64 -33.83
N ARG A 79 2.63 -23.33 -34.03
CA ARG A 79 3.00 -22.31 -33.03
C ARG A 79 1.96 -22.15 -31.92
N LYS A 80 0.66 -22.17 -32.25
CA LYS A 80 -0.46 -22.04 -31.30
C LYS A 80 -0.34 -22.98 -30.08
N PRO A 81 -0.15 -24.30 -30.21
CA PRO A 81 -0.06 -25.21 -29.08
C PRO A 81 1.23 -25.00 -28.27
N LYS A 82 2.35 -24.68 -28.93
CA LYS A 82 3.63 -24.38 -28.25
C LYS A 82 3.48 -23.16 -27.34
N TRP A 83 2.86 -22.10 -27.83
CA TRP A 83 2.59 -20.89 -27.04
C TRP A 83 1.60 -21.16 -25.90
N LYS A 84 0.49 -21.89 -26.17
CA LYS A 84 -0.47 -22.29 -25.14
C LYS A 84 0.15 -23.16 -24.05
N ASN A 85 1.02 -24.10 -24.41
CA ASN A 85 1.75 -24.95 -23.46
C ASN A 85 2.74 -24.12 -22.64
N GLY A 86 3.52 -23.24 -23.27
CA GLY A 86 4.42 -22.33 -22.56
C GLY A 86 3.69 -21.45 -21.56
N LEU A 87 2.55 -20.87 -21.96
CA LEU A 87 1.71 -20.06 -21.07
C LEU A 87 1.13 -20.88 -19.91
N ARG A 88 0.74 -22.14 -20.15
CA ARG A 88 0.30 -23.05 -19.08
C ARG A 88 1.42 -23.35 -18.09
N VAL A 89 2.61 -23.67 -18.56
CA VAL A 89 3.78 -23.95 -17.71
C VAL A 89 4.15 -22.73 -16.89
N TRP A 90 4.29 -21.57 -17.53
CA TRP A 90 4.56 -20.30 -16.85
C TRP A 90 3.52 -20.00 -15.77
N ARG A 91 2.23 -20.16 -16.10
CA ARG A 91 1.13 -20.01 -15.14
C ARG A 91 1.26 -20.97 -13.94
N ARG A 92 1.68 -22.22 -14.17
CA ARG A 92 1.82 -23.23 -13.13
C ARG A 92 3.03 -23.00 -12.22
N LEU A 93 4.09 -22.38 -12.74
CA LEU A 93 5.29 -22.06 -11.96
C LEU A 93 5.14 -20.75 -11.19
N VAL A 94 4.64 -19.71 -11.85
CA VAL A 94 4.62 -18.34 -11.30
C VAL A 94 3.47 -18.11 -10.33
N LYS A 95 2.28 -18.70 -10.57
CA LYS A 95 1.14 -18.47 -9.67
C LYS A 95 1.37 -19.03 -8.26
N PRO A 96 1.86 -20.27 -8.09
CA PRO A 96 2.14 -20.79 -6.76
C PRO A 96 3.30 -20.04 -6.12
N SER A 97 4.37 -19.69 -6.84
CA SER A 97 5.46 -18.93 -6.22
C SER A 97 5.00 -17.57 -5.69
N LEU A 98 4.16 -16.83 -6.44
CA LEU A 98 3.56 -15.59 -5.91
C LEU A 98 2.64 -15.86 -4.72
N SER A 99 1.76 -16.86 -4.80
CA SER A 99 0.75 -17.13 -3.77
C SER A 99 1.35 -17.67 -2.47
N CYS A 100 2.32 -18.58 -2.56
CA CYS A 100 2.94 -19.21 -1.40
C CYS A 100 3.85 -18.23 -0.66
N TYR A 101 4.68 -17.48 -1.38
CA TYR A 101 5.60 -16.53 -0.76
C TYR A 101 4.88 -15.31 -0.23
N ALA A 102 3.97 -14.70 -1.00
CA ALA A 102 3.24 -13.53 -0.51
C ALA A 102 2.31 -13.92 0.64
N GLY A 103 1.52 -14.98 0.50
CA GLY A 103 0.56 -15.39 1.54
C GLY A 103 1.25 -15.74 2.86
N SER A 104 2.17 -16.72 2.85
CA SER A 104 2.79 -17.21 4.09
C SER A 104 3.70 -16.18 4.77
N LEU A 105 4.46 -15.39 3.99
CA LEU A 105 5.35 -14.38 4.53
C LEU A 105 4.54 -13.24 5.15
N ILE A 106 3.51 -12.74 4.46
CA ILE A 106 2.67 -11.66 4.97
C ILE A 106 1.98 -12.11 6.25
N THR A 107 1.34 -13.29 6.27
CA THR A 107 0.65 -13.77 7.48
C THR A 107 1.60 -14.00 8.66
N ASN A 108 2.82 -14.49 8.40
CA ASN A 108 3.83 -14.68 9.44
C ASN A 108 4.29 -13.33 10.01
N MET A 109 4.58 -12.35 9.14
CA MET A 109 4.96 -11.01 9.56
C MET A 109 3.85 -10.31 10.34
N GLU A 110 2.60 -10.40 9.88
CA GLU A 110 1.43 -9.86 10.59
C GLU A 110 1.28 -10.46 12.00
N THR A 111 1.49 -11.77 12.14
CA THR A 111 1.41 -12.45 13.44
C THR A 111 2.51 -11.97 14.38
N ARG A 112 3.75 -11.83 13.87
CA ARG A 112 4.89 -11.32 14.67
C ARG A 112 4.67 -9.88 15.11
N LEU A 113 4.12 -9.03 14.24
CA LEU A 113 3.79 -7.65 14.58
C LEU A 113 2.75 -7.58 15.70
N LYS A 114 1.69 -8.39 15.63
CA LYS A 114 0.67 -8.45 16.70
C LYS A 114 1.23 -8.91 18.04
N GLU A 115 2.14 -9.89 18.04
CA GLU A 115 2.79 -10.33 19.28
C GLU A 115 3.72 -9.24 19.85
N MET A 116 4.47 -8.56 18.99
CA MET A 116 5.31 -7.42 19.41
C MET A 116 4.47 -6.27 19.98
N GLU A 117 3.35 -5.91 19.35
CA GLU A 117 2.44 -4.89 19.87
C GLU A 117 1.89 -5.25 21.25
N LYS A 118 1.53 -6.51 21.46
CA LYS A 118 1.08 -7.03 22.76
C LYS A 118 2.16 -6.92 23.83
N GLU A 119 3.40 -7.30 23.51
CA GLU A 119 4.54 -7.15 24.42
C GLU A 119 4.84 -5.68 24.71
N MET A 120 4.77 -4.80 23.72
CA MET A 120 4.91 -3.35 23.95
C MET A 120 3.83 -2.82 24.88
N LEU A 121 2.58 -3.27 24.75
CA LEU A 121 1.50 -2.86 25.63
C LEU A 121 1.72 -3.34 27.07
N LYS A 122 2.18 -4.59 27.26
CA LYS A 122 2.56 -5.12 28.58
C LYS A 122 3.68 -4.32 29.21
N LEU A 123 4.75 -4.05 28.45
CA LEU A 123 5.89 -3.26 28.94
C LEU A 123 5.51 -1.83 29.30
N LYS A 124 4.61 -1.21 28.53
CA LYS A 124 4.04 0.11 28.88
C LYS A 124 3.28 0.05 30.20
N GLY A 125 2.41 -0.95 30.38
CA GLY A 125 1.67 -1.13 31.64
C GLY A 125 2.60 -1.37 32.84
N TRP A 126 3.65 -2.18 32.67
CA TRP A 126 4.65 -2.39 33.73
C TRP A 126 5.47 -1.15 34.03
N ARG A 127 5.86 -0.38 33.00
CA ARG A 127 6.52 0.92 33.20
C ARG A 127 5.65 1.86 34.03
N GLU A 128 4.39 2.02 33.64
CA GLU A 128 3.44 2.90 34.34
C GLU A 128 3.22 2.45 35.79
N ASP A 129 3.06 1.14 36.03
CA ASP A 129 2.92 0.60 37.38
C ASP A 129 4.19 0.77 38.22
N LEU A 130 5.37 0.50 37.66
CA LEU A 130 6.65 0.69 38.34
C LEU A 130 6.91 2.17 38.63
N GLU A 131 6.61 3.05 37.69
CA GLU A 131 6.70 4.50 37.88
C GLU A 131 5.74 4.97 38.97
N ALA A 132 4.48 4.53 38.93
CA ALA A 132 3.51 4.83 39.97
C ALA A 132 3.99 4.33 41.34
N ARG A 133 4.51 3.10 41.44
CA ARG A 133 5.06 2.54 42.70
C ARG A 133 6.29 3.30 43.18
N SER A 134 7.17 3.70 42.28
CA SER A 134 8.36 4.50 42.59
C SER A 134 7.98 5.87 43.13
N GLN A 135 6.97 6.51 42.53
CA GLN A 135 6.49 7.84 42.90
C GLN A 135 5.48 7.85 44.06
N ARG A 136 4.89 6.71 44.45
CA ARG A 136 3.93 6.61 45.58
C ARG A 136 4.50 7.21 46.87
N ASN A 137 5.79 7.04 47.10
CA ASN A 137 6.47 7.49 48.33
C ASN A 137 7.10 8.87 48.17
N ASN A 138 7.02 9.44 46.96
CA ASN A 138 7.51 10.77 46.68
C ASN A 138 6.37 11.77 46.91
N ILE A 139 6.72 12.87 47.56
CA ILE A 139 5.85 14.02 47.81
C ILE A 139 6.50 15.21 47.12
N ARG A 140 5.71 15.92 46.31
CA ARG A 140 6.12 17.19 45.70
C ARG A 140 5.58 18.33 46.53
N VAL A 141 6.48 19.14 47.09
CA VAL A 141 6.15 20.37 47.81
C VAL A 141 6.52 21.56 46.93
N VAL A 142 5.54 22.38 46.59
CA VAL A 142 5.65 23.55 45.71
C VAL A 142 5.45 24.82 46.55
N GLY A 143 6.12 25.92 46.20
CA GLY A 143 5.95 27.21 46.91
C GLY A 143 6.89 27.43 48.10
N VAL A 144 7.91 26.58 48.27
CA VAL A 144 8.99 26.86 49.24
C VAL A 144 9.88 27.95 48.67
N ARG A 145 10.06 29.07 49.39
CA ARG A 145 10.95 30.16 48.98
C ARG A 145 12.39 29.65 48.80
N GLU A 146 12.99 29.95 47.65
CA GLU A 146 14.39 29.65 47.39
C GLU A 146 15.28 30.33 48.46
N GLY A 147 16.22 29.57 49.03
CA GLY A 147 17.07 30.05 50.13
C GLY A 147 16.52 29.84 51.55
N ALA A 148 15.29 29.35 51.73
CA ALA A 148 14.72 29.08 53.07
C ALA A 148 15.49 28.03 53.89
N GLN A 149 16.34 27.23 53.25
CA GLN A 149 17.14 26.19 53.91
C GLN A 149 18.20 26.73 54.86
N ALA A 150 18.59 28.00 54.79
CA ALA A 150 19.59 28.62 55.68
C ALA A 150 20.85 27.74 55.91
N GLY A 151 21.31 27.02 54.87
CA GLY A 151 22.47 26.12 54.93
C GLY A 151 22.24 24.72 55.52
N LYS A 152 21.01 24.34 55.91
CA LYS A 152 20.68 23.00 56.41
C LYS A 152 20.51 22.00 55.25
N LYS A 153 20.74 20.71 55.54
CA LYS A 153 20.46 19.65 54.57
C LYS A 153 18.98 19.69 54.16
N PRO A 154 18.65 19.54 52.87
CA PRO A 154 17.27 19.58 52.38
C PRO A 154 16.33 18.60 53.09
N SER A 155 16.83 17.44 53.53
CA SER A 155 16.09 16.45 54.32
C SER A 155 15.64 17.02 55.66
N ASP A 156 16.56 17.66 56.38
CA ASP A 156 16.35 18.06 57.78
C ASP A 156 15.40 19.26 57.82
N PHE A 157 15.58 20.20 56.89
CA PHE A 157 14.66 21.33 56.71
C PHE A 157 13.22 20.87 56.42
N MET A 158 13.06 19.94 55.46
CA MET A 158 11.73 19.44 55.09
C MET A 158 11.10 18.59 56.20
N SER A 159 11.89 17.83 56.97
CA SER A 159 11.38 17.06 58.10
C SER A 159 10.81 17.95 59.20
N GLY A 160 11.48 19.08 59.50
CA GLY A 160 11.02 20.07 60.46
C GLY A 160 9.75 20.79 59.98
N LEU A 161 9.73 21.20 58.70
CA LEU A 161 8.57 21.86 58.10
C LEU A 161 7.33 20.95 58.11
N LEU A 162 7.50 19.66 57.80
CA LEU A 162 6.42 18.68 57.84
C LEU A 162 5.94 18.43 59.28
N LYS A 163 6.84 18.39 60.27
CA LYS A 163 6.45 18.24 61.68
C LYS A 163 5.58 19.42 62.14
N GLU A 164 5.99 20.64 61.83
CA GLU A 164 5.27 21.85 62.21
C GLU A 164 3.90 21.95 61.52
N LYS A 165 3.86 21.79 60.19
CA LYS A 165 2.63 22.01 59.41
C LYS A 165 1.60 20.90 59.54
N LEU A 166 2.04 19.66 59.79
CA LEU A 166 1.14 18.52 59.98
C LEU A 166 0.90 18.18 61.46
N GLY A 167 1.49 18.92 62.40
CA GLY A 167 1.31 18.70 63.84
C GLY A 167 1.78 17.33 64.32
N LEU A 168 2.81 16.76 63.70
CA LEU A 168 3.28 15.41 64.02
C LEU A 168 4.04 15.41 65.36
N ALA A 169 3.76 14.42 66.21
CA ALA A 169 4.48 14.26 67.48
C ALA A 169 5.99 13.97 67.26
N VAL A 170 6.31 13.23 66.20
CA VAL A 170 7.68 12.78 65.86
C VAL A 170 8.11 13.37 64.51
N THR A 171 9.37 13.78 64.39
CA THR A 171 9.95 14.24 63.12
C THR A 171 10.01 13.08 62.12
N PRO A 172 9.39 13.19 60.93
CA PRO A 172 9.40 12.11 59.96
C PRO A 172 10.80 11.91 59.35
N THR A 173 11.23 10.66 59.25
CA THR A 173 12.49 10.29 58.58
C THR A 173 12.33 10.34 57.07
N LEU A 174 13.17 11.13 56.40
CA LEU A 174 13.16 11.33 54.95
C LEU A 174 14.40 10.67 54.33
N ASP A 175 14.19 9.83 53.32
CA ASP A 175 15.27 9.13 52.61
C ASP A 175 16.08 10.07 51.75
N ARG A 176 15.37 10.92 51.00
CA ARG A 176 15.94 11.82 50.00
C ARG A 176 15.07 13.05 49.90
N ALA A 177 15.71 14.21 49.82
CA ALA A 177 15.06 15.46 49.48
C ALA A 177 15.94 16.18 48.47
N HIS A 178 15.38 16.55 47.32
CA HIS A 178 16.08 17.30 46.29
C HIS A 178 15.20 18.42 45.74
N LEU A 179 15.82 19.56 45.45
CA LEU A 179 15.22 20.64 44.67
C LEU A 179 15.48 20.39 43.20
N PHE A 180 14.43 20.49 42.40
CA PHE A 180 14.57 20.79 40.98
C PHE A 180 13.65 21.97 40.67
N THR A 181 12.41 21.72 40.25
CA THR A 181 11.34 22.73 40.12
C THR A 181 10.38 22.76 41.31
N ALA A 182 10.37 21.69 42.09
CA ALA A 182 9.66 21.55 43.35
C ALA A 182 10.53 20.70 44.28
N PHE A 183 10.28 20.78 45.59
CA PHE A 183 10.89 19.87 46.54
C PHE A 183 10.30 18.48 46.36
N VAL A 184 11.09 17.54 45.86
CA VAL A 184 10.70 16.12 45.83
C VAL A 184 11.31 15.44 47.05
N VAL A 185 10.43 15.06 47.97
CA VAL A 185 10.78 14.39 49.22
C VAL A 185 10.32 12.95 49.15
N ARG A 186 11.25 12.01 49.35
CA ARG A 186 10.95 10.59 49.52
C ARG A 186 10.91 10.28 51.01
N CYS A 187 9.76 9.87 51.51
CA CYS A 187 9.62 9.43 52.89
C CYS A 187 10.11 7.98 53.03
N HIS A 188 10.91 7.70 54.07
CA HIS A 188 11.26 6.33 54.42
C HIS A 188 9.96 5.64 54.85
N TYR A 189 9.65 4.46 54.29
CA TYR A 189 8.59 3.63 54.86
C TYR A 189 9.09 3.18 56.24
N TYR A 190 8.35 3.47 57.31
CA TYR A 190 8.65 2.91 58.62
C TYR A 190 8.52 1.39 58.53
N THR A 191 9.63 0.70 58.34
CA THR A 191 9.78 -0.71 58.67
C THR A 191 10.50 -0.76 60.00
N ASP A 192 9.77 -0.58 61.10
CA ASP A 192 10.29 -1.02 62.40
C ASP A 192 9.24 -1.84 63.18
N LYS A 193 9.35 -3.15 62.92
CA LYS A 193 9.11 -4.34 63.73
C LYS A 193 8.36 -4.16 65.07
N ARG A 194 7.13 -4.70 65.17
CA ARG A 194 6.84 -5.89 66.03
C ARG A 194 5.38 -6.36 66.13
N ASP A 195 4.35 -5.63 65.68
CA ASP A 195 2.97 -6.13 65.81
C ASP A 195 2.06 -5.84 64.59
N PRO A 196 1.48 -6.88 63.95
CA PRO A 196 0.68 -6.72 62.73
C PRO A 196 -0.71 -6.11 62.93
N HIS A 197 -1.23 -6.01 64.17
CA HIS A 197 -2.59 -5.53 64.44
C HIS A 197 -2.71 -4.01 64.62
N ILE A 198 -1.65 -3.32 65.04
CA ILE A 198 -1.63 -1.85 65.19
C ILE A 198 -1.24 -1.17 63.87
N HIS A 199 -0.58 -1.89 62.98
CA HIS A 199 -0.05 -1.37 61.72
C HIS A 199 -1.11 -0.97 60.70
N THR A 200 -2.28 -1.63 60.67
CA THR A 200 -3.32 -1.31 59.68
C THR A 200 -4.03 0.01 59.98
N GLN A 201 -4.22 0.35 61.25
CA GLN A 201 -4.89 1.61 61.64
C GLN A 201 -3.94 2.81 61.49
N GLU A 202 -2.66 2.65 61.87
CA GLU A 202 -1.68 3.74 61.78
C GLU A 202 -1.18 3.98 60.33
N VAL A 203 -1.01 2.92 59.53
CA VAL A 203 -0.70 3.06 58.09
C VAL A 203 -1.89 3.64 57.33
N ASN A 204 -3.13 3.37 57.74
CA ASN A 204 -4.32 4.02 57.17
C ASN A 204 -4.44 5.48 57.61
N SER A 205 -4.21 5.83 58.88
CA SER A 205 -4.17 7.23 59.32
C SER A 205 -3.05 8.01 58.63
N LYS A 206 -1.87 7.42 58.41
CA LYS A 206 -0.78 8.06 57.67
C LYS A 206 -1.06 8.13 56.18
N ARG A 207 -1.71 7.14 55.56
CA ARG A 207 -2.21 7.21 54.17
C ARG A 207 -3.26 8.30 54.01
N VAL A 208 -4.14 8.48 54.99
CA VAL A 208 -5.13 9.56 55.03
C VAL A 208 -4.41 10.90 55.19
N ALA A 209 -3.49 11.04 56.13
CA ALA A 209 -2.68 12.26 56.31
C ALA A 209 -1.83 12.61 55.07
N PHE A 210 -1.25 11.62 54.39
CA PHE A 210 -0.52 11.84 53.14
C PHE A 210 -1.45 12.10 51.95
N ARG A 211 -2.65 11.52 51.92
CA ARG A 211 -3.69 11.86 50.94
C ARG A 211 -4.18 13.30 51.15
N GLU A 212 -4.34 13.70 52.40
CA GLU A 212 -4.75 15.02 52.84
C GLU A 212 -3.66 16.06 52.55
N ALA A 213 -2.40 15.78 52.90
CA ALA A 213 -1.25 16.61 52.52
C ALA A 213 -1.11 16.70 50.98
N ARG A 214 -1.34 15.61 50.23
CA ARG A 214 -1.39 15.67 48.76
C ARG A 214 -2.56 16.51 48.24
N SER A 215 -3.72 16.55 48.91
CA SER A 215 -4.81 17.44 48.51
C SER A 215 -4.53 18.90 48.85
N LEU A 216 -3.87 19.17 49.98
CA LEU A 216 -3.48 20.52 50.41
C LEU A 216 -2.37 21.09 49.53
N CYS A 217 -1.49 20.25 48.99
CA CYS A 217 -0.42 20.65 48.06
C CYS A 217 -0.85 20.60 46.58
N ARG A 218 -2.12 20.33 46.25
CA ARG A 218 -2.61 20.49 44.88
C ARG A 218 -2.83 21.99 44.61
N PRO A 219 -2.23 22.57 43.56
CA PRO A 219 -2.64 23.89 43.12
C PRO A 219 -4.13 23.86 42.74
N ALA A 220 -4.88 24.89 43.12
CA ALA A 220 -6.25 25.08 42.70
C ALA A 220 -6.31 24.97 41.17
N ARG A 221 -7.16 24.07 40.65
CA ARG A 221 -7.41 23.98 39.19
C ARG A 221 -8.07 25.27 38.76
N GLY A 222 -7.27 26.22 38.30
CA GLY A 222 -7.76 27.54 37.87
C GLY A 222 -6.68 28.47 37.35
N SER A 223 -5.51 27.95 36.98
CA SER A 223 -4.50 28.74 36.28
C SER A 223 -3.92 27.87 35.18
N ASP A 224 -4.46 28.13 34.01
CA ASP A 224 -4.01 27.68 32.71
C ASP A 224 -2.50 27.95 32.59
N MET A 225 -1.69 26.91 32.73
CA MET A 225 -0.27 26.95 32.37
C MET A 225 -0.01 25.69 31.56
N GLY A 226 0.30 25.94 30.29
CA GLY A 226 0.37 24.98 29.20
C GLY A 226 1.08 23.68 29.58
N CYS A 227 0.40 22.61 29.20
CA CYS A 227 0.92 21.26 29.18
C CYS A 227 2.16 21.20 28.27
N ASN A 228 3.36 21.24 28.84
CA ASN A 228 4.55 20.69 28.20
C ASN A 228 4.83 19.34 28.85
N THR A 229 4.32 18.31 28.19
CA THR A 229 4.78 16.92 28.25
C THR A 229 6.31 16.85 28.24
N TRP A 230 6.92 16.41 29.35
CA TRP A 230 8.18 15.65 29.39
C TRP A 230 8.25 14.83 30.69
#